data_AF-A0A7S1BDD2-F1
#
_entry.id   AF-A0A7S1BDD2-F1
#
_cell.length_a   1.000
_cell.length_b   1.000
_cell.length_c   1.000
_cell.angle_alpha   90.00
_cell.angle_beta   90.00
_cell.angle_gamma   90.00
#
_symmetry.space_group_name_H-M   'P 1'
#
loop_
_entity.id
_entity.type
_entity.pdbx_description
1 polymer ?
#
loop_
_entity_poly.entity_id
_entity_poly.type
_entity_poly.pdbx_seq_one_letter_code
_entity_poly.pdbx_strand_id
1 'polypeptide(L)'
;ADMFRFPQGIVIGDRKDDCDYGEAVLTVGLLDEDGYGGNCPSGDSSVTFGYENVASGNYATVTGGAINHASGWHSSVTGGWNNVASGIYSTVTGGRFNHASGDESSVTGGYGNK
;
A
#
# COMPACT_ATOMS: atom_id res chain seq x y z
N ALA A 1 -12.21 -19.10 -20.57
CA ALA A 1 -12.62 -19.03 -19.16
C ALA A 1 -13.33 -17.71 -18.99
N ASP A 2 -14.55 -17.72 -18.44
CA ASP A 2 -15.26 -16.50 -18.10
C ASP A 2 -14.59 -15.87 -16.88
N MET A 3 -14.28 -14.58 -16.96
CA MET A 3 -13.66 -13.81 -15.88
C MET A 3 -14.67 -12.81 -15.34
N PHE A 4 -14.73 -12.64 -14.02
CA PHE A 4 -15.42 -11.51 -13.41
C PHE A 4 -14.65 -10.23 -13.73
N ARG A 5 -15.36 -9.21 -14.22
CA ARG A 5 -14.80 -7.89 -14.50
C ARG A 5 -15.44 -6.88 -13.57
N PHE A 6 -14.60 -6.19 -12.81
CA PHE A 6 -15.01 -5.09 -11.96
C PHE A 6 -14.50 -3.79 -12.62
N PRO A 7 -15.40 -2.93 -13.13
CA PRO A 7 -15.00 -1.70 -13.83
C PRO A 7 -14.53 -0.60 -12.87
N GLN A 8 -14.62 -0.83 -11.56
CA GLN A 8 -14.24 0.08 -10.48
C GLN A 8 -13.39 -0.67 -9.46
N GLY A 9 -12.93 0.04 -8.42
CA GLY A 9 -12.21 -0.56 -7.33
C GLY A 9 -13.05 -1.52 -6.48
N ILE A 10 -12.38 -2.45 -5.80
CA ILE A 10 -12.97 -3.42 -4.89
C ILE A 10 -12.42 -3.20 -3.49
N VAL A 11 -13.32 -3.05 -2.53
CA VAL A 11 -13.00 -3.03 -1.10
C VAL A 11 -13.56 -4.30 -0.48
N ILE A 12 -12.71 -5.08 0.19
CA ILE A 12 -13.10 -6.25 0.97
C ILE A 12 -12.81 -5.95 2.44
N GLY A 13 -13.88 -5.94 3.25
CA GLY A 13 -13.86 -5.46 4.63
C GLY A 13 -14.34 -4.01 4.70
N ASP A 14 -13.70 -3.19 5.52
CA ASP A 14 -14.20 -1.88 5.88
C ASP A 14 -13.50 -0.74 5.13
N ARG A 15 -14.28 0.29 4.76
CA ARG A 15 -13.72 1.51 4.15
C ARG A 15 -13.22 2.46 5.23
N LYS A 16 -12.07 3.07 4.97
CA LYS A 16 -11.59 4.29 5.62
C LYS A 16 -12.36 5.51 5.09
N ASP A 17 -12.90 6.35 5.98
CA ASP A 17 -13.75 7.50 5.62
C ASP A 17 -12.96 8.67 5.00
N ASP A 18 -11.71 8.87 5.42
CA ASP A 18 -10.83 9.95 4.95
C ASP A 18 -9.86 9.51 3.83
N CYS A 19 -10.16 8.39 3.17
CA CYS A 19 -9.39 7.93 2.03
C CYS A 19 -10.09 8.26 0.72
N ASP A 20 -9.35 8.85 -0.22
CA ASP A 20 -9.91 9.27 -1.52
C ASP A 20 -10.26 8.08 -2.44
N TYR A 21 -9.60 6.92 -2.26
CA TYR A 21 -9.64 5.74 -3.15
C TYR A 21 -9.38 6.07 -4.64
N GLY A 22 -8.23 5.66 -5.16
CA GLY A 22 -7.91 5.85 -6.58
C GLY A 22 -8.83 5.07 -7.53
N GLU A 23 -8.68 5.31 -8.82
CA GLU A 23 -9.38 4.54 -9.85
C GLU A 23 -8.86 3.09 -9.92
N ALA A 24 -9.74 2.10 -10.08
CA ALA A 24 -9.37 0.69 -10.25
C ALA A 24 -8.50 0.07 -9.12
N VAL A 25 -8.81 0.38 -7.86
CA VAL A 25 -8.06 -0.14 -6.68
C VAL A 25 -8.53 -1.52 -6.22
N LEU A 26 -7.68 -2.25 -5.51
CA LEU A 26 -8.07 -3.45 -4.77
C LEU A 26 -7.53 -3.38 -3.33
N THR A 27 -8.42 -3.44 -2.35
CA THR A 27 -8.04 -3.44 -0.93
C THR A 27 -8.74 -4.53 -0.13
N VAL A 28 -7.99 -5.11 0.81
CA VAL A 28 -8.45 -6.12 1.76
C VAL A 28 -7.93 -5.72 3.14
N GLY A 29 -8.83 -5.34 4.03
CA GLY A 29 -8.47 -4.87 5.36
C GLY A 29 -9.65 -4.92 6.32
N LEU A 30 -9.36 -5.01 7.61
CA LEU A 30 -10.35 -4.90 8.68
C LEU A 30 -10.27 -3.51 9.32
N LEU A 31 -11.09 -3.32 10.35
CA LEU A 31 -11.08 -2.13 11.18
C LEU A 31 -9.70 -1.87 11.81
N ASP A 32 -9.32 -0.59 11.87
CA ASP A 32 -8.24 -0.05 12.67
C ASP A 32 -8.62 0.02 14.16
N GLU A 33 -7.70 0.52 15.00
CA GLU A 33 -7.94 0.65 16.45
C GLU A 33 -9.09 1.61 16.80
N ASP A 34 -9.42 2.53 15.89
CA ASP A 34 -10.49 3.51 16.04
C ASP A 34 -11.84 3.02 15.48
N GLY A 35 -11.88 1.84 14.86
CA GLY A 35 -13.10 1.25 14.31
C GLY A 35 -13.45 1.73 12.90
N TYR A 36 -12.49 2.24 12.13
CA TYR A 36 -12.63 2.60 10.71
C TYR A 36 -11.84 1.64 9.83
N GLY A 37 -12.09 1.59 8.52
CA GLY A 37 -11.20 0.81 7.63
C GLY A 37 -9.75 1.29 7.73
N GLY A 38 -8.79 0.38 7.91
CA GLY A 38 -7.40 0.79 8.11
C GLY A 38 -6.69 1.25 6.83
N ASN A 39 -6.95 0.60 5.70
CA ASN A 39 -6.15 0.78 4.48
C ASN A 39 -6.62 1.98 3.64
N CYS A 40 -5.66 2.71 3.04
CA CYS A 40 -5.94 3.78 2.09
C CYS A 40 -5.20 3.63 0.75
N PRO A 41 -5.81 2.99 -0.26
CA PRO A 41 -5.31 2.95 -1.64
C PRO A 41 -5.75 4.22 -2.42
N SER A 42 -5.12 5.38 -2.20
CA SER A 42 -5.51 6.61 -2.92
C SER A 42 -4.88 6.77 -4.31
N GLY A 43 -3.86 5.98 -4.65
CA GLY A 43 -3.26 5.99 -5.99
C GLY A 43 -4.09 5.19 -7.00
N ASP A 44 -4.10 5.61 -8.26
CA ASP A 44 -4.77 4.87 -9.32
C ASP A 44 -4.13 3.50 -9.55
N SER A 45 -4.96 2.48 -9.81
CA SER A 45 -4.54 1.09 -10.03
C SER A 45 -3.68 0.52 -8.90
N SER A 46 -3.92 0.96 -7.66
CA SER A 46 -3.16 0.52 -6.50
C SER A 46 -3.76 -0.72 -5.81
N VAL A 47 -2.91 -1.45 -5.10
CA VAL A 47 -3.30 -2.64 -4.32
C VAL A 47 -2.81 -2.47 -2.89
N THR A 48 -3.71 -2.61 -1.90
CA THR A 48 -3.38 -2.39 -0.49
C THR A 48 -4.04 -3.45 0.40
N PHE A 49 -3.24 -4.33 0.99
CA PHE A 49 -3.73 -5.37 1.90
C PHE A 49 -3.16 -5.21 3.29
N GLY A 50 -3.82 -5.78 4.30
CA GLY A 50 -3.33 -5.80 5.67
C GLY A 50 -4.01 -4.75 6.55
N TYR A 51 -3.23 -4.14 7.44
CA TYR A 51 -3.73 -3.25 8.49
C TYR A 51 -3.08 -1.87 8.39
N GLU A 52 -3.88 -0.81 8.27
CA GLU A 52 -3.39 0.58 8.23
C GLU A 52 -2.33 0.88 7.15
N ASN A 53 -2.40 0.22 6.00
CA ASN A 53 -1.45 0.47 4.92
C ASN A 53 -1.94 1.56 3.96
N VAL A 54 -0.99 2.30 3.37
CA VAL A 54 -1.28 3.38 2.41
C VAL A 54 -0.54 3.13 1.10
N ALA A 55 -1.27 3.09 0.00
CA ALA A 55 -0.70 3.10 -1.36
C ALA A 55 -1.24 4.32 -2.10
N SER A 56 -0.51 5.43 -2.00
CA SER A 56 -0.95 6.74 -2.54
C SER A 56 -0.29 7.11 -3.86
N GLY A 57 0.77 6.41 -4.27
CA GLY A 57 1.34 6.57 -5.60
C GLY A 57 0.51 5.85 -6.66
N ASN A 58 0.41 6.40 -7.87
CA ASN A 58 -0.24 5.66 -8.97
C ASN A 58 0.58 4.39 -9.28
N TYR A 59 -0.13 3.29 -9.47
CA TYR A 59 0.40 1.93 -9.61
C TYR A 59 1.19 1.42 -8.39
N ALA A 60 1.07 2.08 -7.23
CA ALA A 60 1.75 1.64 -6.02
C ALA A 60 1.09 0.39 -5.43
N THR A 61 1.88 -0.40 -4.70
CA THR A 61 1.40 -1.65 -4.10
C THR A 61 1.92 -1.83 -2.68
N VAL A 62 1.01 -2.11 -1.75
CA VAL A 62 1.32 -2.69 -0.44
C VAL A 62 0.61 -4.03 -0.30
N THR A 63 1.35 -5.14 -0.43
CA THR A 63 0.72 -6.49 -0.45
C THR A 63 0.41 -7.07 0.93
N GLY A 64 0.75 -6.37 2.03
CA GLY A 64 0.43 -6.83 3.38
C GLY A 64 1.19 -6.09 4.48
N GLY A 65 1.19 -6.67 5.68
CA GLY A 65 1.82 -6.08 6.85
C GLY A 65 0.97 -4.98 7.49
N ALA A 66 1.63 -4.10 8.25
CA ALA A 66 0.94 -3.02 8.95
C ALA A 66 1.67 -1.67 8.89
N ILE A 67 0.92 -0.58 8.73
CA ILE A 67 1.44 0.80 8.77
C ILE A 67 2.52 1.05 7.69
N ASN A 68 2.42 0.42 6.52
CA ASN A 68 3.36 0.63 5.42
C ASN A 68 2.85 1.70 4.43
N HIS A 69 3.78 2.44 3.83
CA HIS A 69 3.48 3.54 2.91
C HIS A 69 4.22 3.36 1.58
N ALA A 70 3.47 3.15 0.49
CA ALA A 70 3.97 3.20 -0.87
C ALA A 70 3.42 4.46 -1.57
N SER A 71 4.20 5.54 -1.61
CA SER A 71 3.75 6.86 -2.08
C SER A 71 4.40 7.34 -3.37
N GLY A 72 5.48 6.69 -3.81
CA GLY A 72 6.11 6.97 -5.10
C GLY A 72 5.33 6.36 -6.26
N TRP A 73 5.46 6.94 -7.45
CA TRP A 73 4.92 6.34 -8.67
C TRP A 73 5.53 4.95 -8.89
N HIS A 74 4.71 3.92 -9.11
CA HIS A 74 5.15 2.52 -9.19
C HIS A 74 5.92 1.99 -7.96
N SER A 75 5.82 2.63 -6.79
CA SER A 75 6.55 2.13 -5.62
C SER A 75 5.88 0.91 -4.98
N SER A 76 6.66 0.09 -4.27
CA SER A 76 6.15 -1.12 -3.65
C SER A 76 6.67 -1.36 -2.25
N VAL A 77 5.78 -1.80 -1.36
CA VAL A 77 6.14 -2.42 -0.09
C VAL A 77 5.52 -3.80 -0.01
N THR A 78 6.32 -4.86 0.05
CA THR A 78 5.75 -6.22 0.09
C THR A 78 5.06 -6.53 1.44
N GLY A 79 5.58 -5.96 2.53
CA GLY A 79 4.97 -6.05 3.85
C GLY A 79 5.90 -5.62 4.97
N GLY A 80 5.72 -6.19 6.15
CA GLY A 80 6.45 -5.79 7.36
C GLY A 80 5.69 -4.70 8.14
N TRP A 81 6.42 -3.93 8.95
CA TRP A 81 5.81 -2.91 9.80
C TRP A 81 6.50 -1.55 9.67
N ASN A 82 5.74 -0.51 9.34
CA ASN A 82 6.25 0.86 9.25
C ASN A 82 7.37 1.02 8.20
N ASN A 83 7.19 0.49 7.00
CA ASN A 83 8.12 0.70 5.88
C ASN A 83 7.60 1.78 4.93
N VAL A 84 8.51 2.54 4.32
CA VAL A 84 8.20 3.64 3.40
C VAL A 84 8.94 3.46 2.07
N ALA A 85 8.20 3.37 0.97
CA ALA A 85 8.72 3.42 -0.40
C ALA A 85 8.16 4.68 -1.10
N SER A 86 8.91 5.78 -1.06
CA SER A 86 8.44 7.10 -1.51
C SER A 86 9.11 7.64 -2.77
N GLY A 87 10.24 7.06 -3.19
CA GLY A 87 10.84 7.37 -4.49
C GLY A 87 10.08 6.75 -5.66
N ILE A 88 10.21 7.33 -6.85
CA ILE A 88 9.63 6.74 -8.08
C ILE A 88 10.29 5.38 -8.32
N TYR A 89 9.52 4.33 -8.60
CA TYR A 89 9.99 2.94 -8.73
C TYR A 89 10.69 2.36 -7.49
N SER A 90 10.59 3.00 -6.32
CA SER A 90 11.30 2.51 -5.14
C SER A 90 10.63 1.27 -4.52
N THR A 91 11.42 0.43 -3.85
CA THR A 91 10.92 -0.82 -3.28
C THR A 91 11.43 -1.06 -1.87
N VAL A 92 10.54 -1.49 -0.97
CA VAL A 92 10.91 -2.11 0.31
C VAL A 92 10.35 -3.53 0.38
N THR A 93 11.21 -4.54 0.42
CA THR A 93 10.76 -5.96 0.44
C THR A 93 10.17 -6.36 1.80
N GLY A 94 10.54 -5.70 2.89
CA GLY A 94 9.97 -6.00 4.21
C GLY A 94 10.81 -5.46 5.36
N GLY A 95 10.62 -6.04 6.56
CA GLY A 95 11.31 -5.61 7.78
C GLY A 95 10.53 -4.55 8.55
N ARG A 96 11.24 -3.71 9.31
CA ARG A 96 10.64 -2.64 10.14
C ARG A 96 11.37 -1.31 9.93
N PHE A 97 10.64 -0.21 9.81
CA PHE A 97 11.21 1.15 9.72
C PHE A 97 12.17 1.41 8.56
N ASN A 98 12.05 0.68 7.45
CA ASN A 98 12.90 0.87 6.29
C ASN A 98 12.35 1.96 5.36
N HIS A 99 13.23 2.75 4.73
CA HIS A 99 12.86 3.91 3.91
C HIS A 99 13.59 3.91 2.55
N ALA A 100 12.90 3.52 1.47
CA ALA A 100 13.41 3.66 0.10
C ALA A 100 12.90 4.98 -0.51
N SER A 101 13.63 6.08 -0.25
CA SER A 101 13.21 7.45 -0.61
C SER A 101 13.79 8.00 -1.91
N GLY A 102 14.84 7.37 -2.45
CA GLY A 102 15.41 7.76 -3.74
C GLY A 102 14.63 7.15 -4.90
N ASP A 103 14.61 7.82 -6.05
CA ASP A 103 14.11 7.20 -7.27
C ASP A 103 14.93 5.95 -7.59
N GLU A 104 14.24 4.88 -7.98
CA GLU A 104 14.78 3.55 -8.28
C GLU A 104 15.53 2.88 -7.09
N SER A 105 15.37 3.41 -5.88
CA SER A 105 16.03 2.85 -4.68
C SER A 105 15.37 1.56 -4.20
N SER A 106 16.16 0.72 -3.53
CA SER A 106 15.68 -0.55 -2.97
C SER A 106 16.23 -0.78 -1.57
N VAL A 107 15.34 -1.15 -0.65
CA VAL A 107 15.70 -1.72 0.65
C VAL A 107 15.17 -3.14 0.74
N THR A 108 16.08 -4.11 0.78
CA THR A 108 15.73 -5.54 0.72
C THR A 108 15.21 -6.10 2.05
N GLY A 109 15.28 -5.34 3.15
CA GLY A 109 14.78 -5.74 4.46
C GLY A 109 15.58 -5.15 5.63
N GLY A 110 15.33 -5.67 6.84
CA GLY A 110 16.05 -5.29 8.06
C GLY A 110 15.30 -4.31 8.95
N TYR A 111 16.03 -3.54 9.76
CA TYR A 111 15.50 -2.57 10.71
C TYR A 111 16.15 -1.20 10.48
N GLY A 112 15.36 -0.19 10.12
CA GLY A 112 15.83 1.20 10.07
C GLY A 112 16.78 1.55 8.92
N ASN A 113 16.75 0.80 7.81
CA ASN A 113 17.60 1.05 6.64
C ASN A 113 17.04 2.19 5.77
N LYS A 114 17.90 2.81 4.97
CA LYS A 114 17.60 3.90 4.03
C LYS A 114 18.23 3.66 2.68
#